data_AF-B4K454-F1
#
_entry.id   AF-B4K454-F1
#
_cell.length_a   1.000
_cell.length_b   1.000
_cell.length_c   1.000
_cell.angle_alpha   90.00
_cell.angle_beta   90.00
_cell.angle_gamma   90.00
#
_symmetry.space_group_name_H-M   'P 1'
#
loop_
_entity.id
_entity.type
_entity.pdbx_description
1 polymer ?
#
loop_
_entity_poly.entity_id
_entity_poly.type
_entity_poly.pdbx_seq_one_letter_code
_entity_poly.pdbx_strand_id
1 'polypeptide(L)'
;MVNAQFSKHVAQLETKEGCPITPGANLTKTFYLIPLAANNKDRHGIALDGHLKDEDVNLASSTMVQEGKNTGDACGIVISYSVRIKLNCGTLGGEMQTDVPFKLLQPAPGTIEKKRSNAMKKMKSIEQHRNVKGYYQDDDDNIVFEDFAKMRMNNVNMAD
;
A
#
# COMPACT_ATOMS: atom_id res chain seq x y z
N MET A 1 -31.47 -4.79 1.92
CA MET A 1 -30.11 -4.24 1.79
C MET A 1 -29.24 -5.36 1.24
N VAL A 2 -28.70 -5.22 0.03
CA VAL A 2 -27.86 -6.27 -0.58
C VAL A 2 -26.43 -6.08 -0.07
N ASN A 3 -25.97 -6.96 0.83
CA ASN A 3 -24.59 -6.95 1.29
C ASN A 3 -23.73 -7.67 0.25
N ALA A 4 -23.23 -6.91 -0.73
CA ALA A 4 -22.23 -7.43 -1.67
C ALA A 4 -20.86 -7.50 -0.97
N GLN A 5 -20.21 -8.66 -1.03
CA GLN A 5 -18.86 -8.85 -0.50
C GLN A 5 -17.90 -9.07 -1.66
N PHE A 6 -16.83 -8.27 -1.71
CA PHE A 6 -15.76 -8.41 -2.69
C PHE A 6 -14.47 -8.84 -1.99
N SER A 7 -13.80 -9.84 -2.53
CA SER A 7 -12.48 -10.28 -2.08
C SER A 7 -11.55 -10.40 -3.28
N LYS A 8 -10.44 -9.68 -3.24
CA LYS A 8 -9.42 -9.63 -4.30
C LYS A 8 -8.03 -9.62 -3.67
N HIS A 9 -7.10 -10.38 -4.25
CA HIS A 9 -5.69 -10.27 -3.88
C HIS A 9 -5.15 -8.94 -4.37
N VAL A 10 -4.58 -8.09 -3.51
CA VAL A 10 -3.97 -6.81 -3.93
C VAL A 10 -2.45 -6.89 -4.12
N ALA A 11 -1.84 -7.99 -3.70
CA ALA A 11 -0.47 -8.40 -3.97
C ALA A 11 -0.41 -9.93 -3.86
N GLN A 12 0.48 -10.56 -4.62
CA GLN A 12 0.68 -12.01 -4.59
C GLN A 12 2.15 -12.32 -4.88
N LEU A 13 2.65 -13.38 -4.25
CA LEU A 13 3.97 -13.96 -4.48
C LEU A 13 3.84 -15.47 -4.40
N GLU A 14 4.43 -16.17 -5.36
CA GLU A 14 4.53 -17.63 -5.36
C GLU A 14 6.01 -18.01 -5.51
N THR A 15 6.46 -19.03 -4.77
CA THR A 15 7.83 -19.52 -4.85
C THR A 15 7.89 -21.02 -4.63
N LYS A 16 8.93 -21.65 -5.19
CA LYS A 16 9.30 -23.06 -4.94
C LYS A 16 10.63 -23.16 -4.18
N GLU A 17 11.17 -22.04 -3.72
CA GLU A 17 12.44 -22.01 -3.00
C GLU A 17 12.36 -22.81 -1.70
N GLY A 18 13.28 -23.77 -1.52
CA GLY A 18 13.30 -24.66 -0.35
C GLY A 18 12.28 -25.79 -0.40
N CYS A 19 11.57 -25.98 -1.53
CA CYS A 19 10.62 -27.07 -1.73
C CYS A 19 11.20 -28.18 -2.65
N PRO A 20 10.82 -29.45 -2.44
CA PRO A 20 9.93 -29.94 -1.37
C PRO A 20 10.61 -29.92 0.01
N ILE A 21 9.82 -29.68 1.05
CA ILE A 21 10.30 -29.83 2.43
C ILE A 21 10.26 -31.32 2.76
N THR A 22 11.42 -31.94 2.92
CA THR A 22 11.54 -33.37 3.25
C THR A 22 10.92 -33.68 4.62
N PRO A 23 10.27 -34.84 4.82
CA PRO A 23 9.79 -35.25 6.13
C PRO A 23 10.87 -35.14 7.21
N GLY A 24 10.55 -34.49 8.33
CA GLY A 24 11.49 -34.24 9.43
C GLY A 24 12.37 -32.99 9.28
N ALA A 25 12.33 -32.30 8.15
CA ALA A 25 13.01 -31.02 7.94
C ALA A 25 12.12 -29.82 8.30
N ASN A 26 12.75 -28.67 8.59
CA ASN A 26 12.07 -27.39 8.81
C ASN A 26 12.55 -26.37 7.77
N LEU A 27 11.63 -25.51 7.29
CA LEU A 27 11.94 -24.36 6.45
C LEU A 27 11.51 -23.08 7.17
N THR A 28 12.41 -22.10 7.26
CA THR A 28 12.09 -20.75 7.74
C THR A 28 12.50 -19.76 6.67
N LYS A 29 11.53 -18.97 6.18
CA LYS A 29 11.75 -18.00 5.11
C LYS A 29 10.92 -16.74 5.37
N THR A 30 11.52 -15.59 5.07
CA THR A 30 10.85 -14.29 5.11
C THR A 30 10.47 -13.85 3.71
N PHE A 31 9.21 -13.45 3.54
CA PHE A 31 8.68 -12.92 2.30
C PHE A 31 8.27 -11.46 2.47
N TYR A 32 8.38 -10.68 1.40
CA TYR A 32 7.97 -9.27 1.37
C TYR A 32 6.90 -9.09 0.30
N LEU A 33 5.77 -8.54 0.69
CA LEU A 33 4.66 -8.17 -0.21
C LEU A 33 4.38 -6.68 -0.04
N ILE A 34 4.17 -5.99 -1.15
CA ILE A 34 3.89 -4.55 -1.17
C ILE A 34 2.55 -4.33 -1.89
N PRO A 35 1.44 -4.19 -1.14
CA PRO A 35 0.12 -3.94 -1.73
C PRO A 35 0.03 -2.49 -2.20
N LEU A 36 0.10 -2.26 -3.52
CA LEU A 36 0.06 -0.93 -4.13
C LEU A 36 -1.15 -0.79 -5.05
N ALA A 37 -1.82 0.36 -5.01
CA ALA A 37 -2.88 0.67 -5.96
C ALA A 37 -2.38 0.67 -7.40
N ALA A 38 -1.14 1.12 -7.63
CA ALA A 38 -0.50 1.13 -8.94
C ALA A 38 -0.52 -0.24 -9.66
N ASN A 39 -0.42 -1.34 -8.90
CA ASN A 39 -0.41 -2.70 -9.44
C ASN A 39 -1.81 -3.34 -9.56
N ASN A 40 -2.87 -2.55 -9.34
CA ASN A 40 -4.24 -3.04 -9.27
C ASN A 40 -5.22 -2.17 -10.08
N LYS A 41 -4.72 -1.26 -10.92
CA LYS A 41 -5.53 -0.26 -11.64
C LYS A 41 -6.43 -0.87 -12.72
N ASP A 42 -6.01 -1.98 -13.28
CA ASP A 42 -6.71 -2.79 -14.28
C ASP A 42 -7.80 -3.68 -13.67
N ARG A 43 -7.97 -3.67 -12.33
CA ARG A 43 -8.80 -4.64 -11.62
C ARG A 43 -10.01 -3.97 -10.97
N HIS A 44 -11.17 -4.52 -11.26
CA HIS A 44 -12.43 -4.07 -10.67
C HIS A 44 -12.73 -4.74 -9.31
N GLY A 45 -13.53 -4.05 -8.49
CA GLY A 45 -13.95 -4.55 -7.18
C GLY A 45 -12.89 -4.45 -6.08
N ILE A 46 -11.91 -3.55 -6.26
CA ILE A 46 -10.92 -3.18 -5.24
C ILE A 46 -11.29 -1.80 -4.71
N ALA A 47 -11.32 -1.65 -3.39
CA ALA A 47 -11.60 -0.37 -2.75
C ALA A 47 -10.38 0.57 -2.82
N LEU A 48 -10.61 1.80 -3.28
CA LEU A 48 -9.61 2.87 -3.38
C LEU A 48 -10.02 4.07 -2.52
N ASP A 49 -9.05 4.90 -2.12
CA ASP A 49 -9.29 6.14 -1.37
C ASP A 49 -9.59 7.37 -2.26
N GLY A 50 -9.61 7.18 -3.58
CA GLY A 50 -9.83 8.22 -4.58
C GLY A 50 -10.33 7.65 -5.90
N HIS A 51 -10.32 8.46 -6.97
CA HIS A 51 -10.72 7.98 -8.28
C HIS A 51 -9.55 7.30 -9.00
N LEU A 52 -9.87 6.28 -9.80
CA LEU A 52 -8.89 5.47 -10.53
C LEU A 52 -7.95 6.30 -11.45
N LYS A 53 -8.44 7.44 -11.94
CA LYS A 53 -7.72 8.37 -12.83
C LYS A 53 -6.82 9.36 -12.09
N ASP A 54 -6.94 9.46 -10.77
CA ASP A 54 -6.15 10.38 -9.96
C ASP A 54 -4.73 9.82 -9.81
N GLU A 55 -3.72 10.67 -9.90
CA GLU A 55 -2.32 10.24 -9.81
C GLU A 55 -1.95 9.71 -8.41
N ASP A 56 -2.57 10.29 -7.38
CA ASP A 56 -2.30 10.05 -5.97
C ASP A 56 -3.19 8.96 -5.33
N VAL A 57 -3.96 8.23 -6.15
CA VAL A 57 -4.89 7.21 -5.65
C VAL A 57 -4.17 6.02 -5.01
N ASN A 58 -4.67 5.59 -3.84
CA ASN A 58 -4.17 4.44 -3.08
C ASN A 58 -5.26 3.40 -2.84
N LEU A 59 -4.86 2.26 -2.28
CA LEU A 59 -5.79 1.29 -1.74
C LEU A 59 -6.49 1.92 -0.54
N ALA A 60 -7.78 1.68 -0.41
CA ALA A 60 -8.54 2.24 0.70
C ALA A 60 -8.00 1.71 2.05
N SER A 61 -7.92 2.58 3.05
CA SER A 61 -7.51 2.19 4.40
C SER A 61 -8.49 1.19 5.02
N SER A 62 -7.99 0.39 5.96
CA SER A 62 -8.82 -0.53 6.74
C SER A 62 -9.86 0.22 7.54
N THR A 63 -11.10 -0.26 7.55
CA THR A 63 -12.14 0.31 8.39
C THR A 63 -11.80 0.06 9.86
N MET A 64 -11.84 1.13 10.64
CA MET A 64 -11.64 1.11 12.09
C MET A 64 -12.99 1.23 12.77
N VAL A 65 -13.19 0.42 13.81
CA VAL A 65 -14.41 0.40 14.60
C VAL A 65 -14.04 0.73 16.03
N GLN A 66 -14.87 1.52 16.69
CA GLN A 66 -14.67 1.85 18.11
C GLN A 66 -14.71 0.58 18.95
N GLU A 67 -13.95 0.60 20.04
CA GLU A 67 -13.94 -0.48 21.01
C GLU A 67 -15.38 -0.77 21.51
N GLY A 68 -15.74 -2.06 21.57
CA GLY A 68 -17.08 -2.50 21.96
C GLY A 68 -18.14 -2.45 20.86
N LYS A 69 -17.83 -2.01 19.63
CA LYS A 69 -18.74 -2.03 18.48
C LYS A 69 -18.34 -3.09 17.45
N ASN A 70 -19.32 -3.64 16.74
CA ASN A 70 -19.06 -4.61 15.67
C ASN A 70 -18.84 -3.90 14.33
N THR A 71 -18.00 -4.48 13.46
CA THR A 71 -17.85 -4.02 12.07
C THR A 71 -19.15 -4.14 11.27
N GLY A 72 -20.06 -5.02 11.66
CA GLY A 72 -21.39 -5.16 11.05
C GLY A 72 -22.30 -3.95 11.29
N ASP A 73 -22.03 -3.14 12.31
CA ASP A 73 -22.81 -1.94 12.64
C ASP A 73 -22.30 -0.70 11.88
N ALA A 74 -21.21 -0.83 11.12
CA ALA A 74 -20.65 0.26 10.33
C ALA A 74 -21.50 0.52 9.08
N CYS A 75 -21.87 1.77 8.84
CA CYS A 75 -22.52 2.20 7.61
C CYS A 75 -21.49 2.37 6.48
N GLY A 76 -21.89 2.04 5.24
CA GLY A 76 -21.07 2.23 4.04
C GLY A 76 -20.25 1.01 3.67
N ILE A 77 -19.02 1.22 3.20
CA ILE A 77 -18.11 0.16 2.75
C ILE A 77 -17.17 -0.22 3.88
N VAL A 78 -17.19 -1.50 4.27
CA VAL A 78 -16.27 -2.06 5.27
C VAL A 78 -15.10 -2.73 4.57
N ILE A 79 -13.88 -2.28 4.89
CA ILE A 79 -12.64 -2.72 4.25
C ILE A 79 -11.77 -3.42 5.29
N SER A 80 -11.33 -4.63 4.96
CA SER A 80 -10.40 -5.42 5.77
C SER A 80 -9.34 -6.07 4.89
N TYR A 81 -8.16 -6.28 5.46
CA TYR A 81 -7.03 -6.91 4.80
C TYR A 81 -6.55 -8.12 5.60
N SER A 82 -6.12 -9.16 4.90
CA SER A 82 -5.42 -10.31 5.44
C SER A 82 -4.27 -10.71 4.54
N VAL A 83 -3.20 -11.22 5.15
CA VAL A 83 -2.16 -11.96 4.42
C VAL A 83 -2.57 -13.42 4.45
N ARG A 84 -2.72 -13.99 3.26
CA ARG A 84 -3.05 -15.41 3.07
C ARG A 84 -1.80 -16.17 2.69
N ILE A 85 -1.46 -17.19 3.46
CA ILE A 85 -0.34 -18.10 3.19
C ILE A 85 -0.95 -19.42 2.73
N LYS A 86 -0.51 -19.88 1.55
CA LYS A 86 -0.91 -21.17 0.98
C LYS A 86 0.33 -22.05 0.82
N LEU A 87 0.25 -23.27 1.32
CA LEU A 87 1.27 -24.30 1.14
C LEU A 87 0.67 -25.42 0.30
N ASN A 88 1.36 -25.78 -0.79
CA ASN A 88 1.01 -26.94 -1.59
C ASN A 88 1.79 -28.15 -1.05
N CYS A 89 1.06 -29.09 -0.45
CA CYS A 89 1.62 -30.28 0.21
C CYS A 89 1.67 -31.50 -0.73
N GLY A 90 1.65 -31.29 -2.05
CA GLY A 90 1.72 -32.33 -3.06
C GLY A 90 0.39 -33.04 -3.30
N THR A 91 0.44 -34.11 -4.09
CA THR A 91 -0.75 -34.79 -4.64
C THR A 91 -1.66 -35.42 -3.58
N LEU A 92 -1.07 -35.94 -2.49
CA LEU A 92 -1.83 -36.59 -1.41
C LEU A 92 -2.10 -35.63 -0.23
N GLY A 93 -1.26 -34.60 -0.05
CA GLY A 93 -1.35 -33.68 1.08
C GLY A 93 -2.29 -32.48 0.86
N GLY A 94 -2.68 -32.21 -0.38
CA GLY A 94 -3.58 -31.11 -0.72
C GLY A 94 -2.97 -29.72 -0.46
N GLU A 95 -3.82 -28.74 -0.19
CA GLU A 95 -3.42 -27.36 0.13
C GLU A 95 -3.68 -27.07 1.62
N MET A 96 -2.69 -26.50 2.29
CA MET A 96 -2.88 -25.87 3.61
C MET A 96 -2.93 -24.36 3.46
N GLN A 97 -3.87 -23.70 4.13
CA GLN A 97 -4.04 -22.26 4.06
C GLN A 97 -4.25 -21.66 5.44
N THR A 98 -3.65 -20.50 5.69
CA THR A 98 -3.93 -19.67 6.87
C THR A 98 -3.97 -18.19 6.51
N ASP A 99 -4.80 -17.43 7.22
CA ASP A 99 -4.99 -16.00 7.01
C ASP A 99 -4.59 -15.24 8.29
N VAL A 100 -3.74 -14.23 8.15
CA VAL A 100 -3.35 -13.34 9.25
C VAL A 100 -3.90 -11.93 8.96
N PRO A 101 -4.84 -11.42 9.78
CA PRO A 101 -5.41 -10.09 9.56
C PRO A 101 -4.39 -9.00 9.91
N PHE A 102 -4.44 -7.88 9.18
CA PHE A 102 -3.65 -6.68 9.48
C PHE A 102 -4.41 -5.41 9.12
N LYS A 103 -3.90 -4.25 9.57
CA LYS A 103 -4.45 -2.94 9.24
C LYS A 103 -3.53 -2.21 8.27
N LEU A 104 -4.03 -1.94 7.08
CA LEU A 104 -3.45 -1.00 6.12
C LEU A 104 -4.02 0.39 6.39
N LEU A 105 -3.17 1.37 6.65
CA LEU A 105 -3.56 2.74 6.97
C LEU A 105 -2.67 3.74 6.21
N GLN A 106 -3.18 4.96 6.05
CA GLN A 106 -2.39 6.07 5.54
C GLN A 106 -1.22 6.39 6.50
N PRO A 107 -0.06 6.83 5.97
CA PRO A 107 1.02 7.30 6.81
C PRO A 107 0.55 8.39 7.79
N ALA A 108 1.15 8.43 8.98
CA ALA A 108 0.83 9.45 9.96
C ALA A 108 1.03 10.86 9.37
N PRO A 109 0.20 11.85 9.75
CA PRO A 109 0.33 13.23 9.28
C PRO A 109 1.76 13.77 9.40
N GLY A 110 2.22 14.51 8.39
CA GLY A 110 3.57 15.07 8.33
C GLY A 110 4.70 14.05 8.06
N THR A 111 4.42 12.74 7.98
CA THR A 111 5.46 11.74 7.69
C THR A 111 6.05 11.93 6.28
N ILE A 112 5.19 12.25 5.30
CA ILE A 112 5.60 12.44 3.90
C ILE A 112 6.42 13.73 3.76
N GLU A 113 5.99 14.81 4.40
CA GLU A 113 6.70 16.10 4.44
C GLU A 113 8.09 15.96 5.09
N LYS A 114 8.17 15.28 6.24
CA LYS A 114 9.45 14.97 6.90
C LYS A 114 10.38 14.15 6.01
N LYS A 115 9.85 13.19 5.25
CA LYS A 115 10.66 12.43 4.27
C LYS A 115 11.16 13.32 3.13
N ARG A 116 10.30 14.18 2.57
CA ARG A 116 10.68 15.14 1.52
C ARG A 116 11.75 16.12 2.00
N SER A 117 11.57 16.74 3.15
CA SER A 117 12.55 17.68 3.71
C SER A 117 13.90 17.02 4.01
N ASN A 118 13.89 15.80 4.54
CA ASN A 118 15.12 15.03 4.75
C ASN A 118 15.82 14.64 3.44
N ALA A 119 15.07 14.25 2.40
CA ALA A 119 15.62 13.97 1.08
C ALA A 119 16.27 15.21 0.45
N MET A 120 15.62 16.37 0.56
CA MET A 120 16.16 17.66 0.10
C MET A 120 17.43 18.05 0.84
N LYS A 121 17.48 17.87 2.17
CA LYS A 121 18.69 18.10 2.98
C LYS A 121 19.83 17.17 2.55
N LYS A 122 19.55 15.90 2.24
CA LYS A 122 20.54 14.94 1.76
C LYS A 122 21.10 15.32 0.38
N MET A 123 20.24 15.71 -0.57
CA MET A 123 20.69 16.23 -1.87
C MET A 123 21.59 17.46 -1.71
N LYS A 124 21.21 18.42 -0.86
CA LYS A 124 22.02 19.62 -0.58
C LYS A 124 23.37 19.28 0.07
N SER A 125 23.44 18.28 0.96
CA SER A 125 24.73 17.84 1.55
C SER A 125 25.68 17.17 0.54
N ILE A 126 25.16 16.58 -0.55
CA ILE A 126 25.97 16.02 -1.63
C ILE A 126 26.52 17.13 -2.53
N GLU A 127 25.75 18.21 -2.72
CA GLU A 127 26.13 19.35 -3.54
C GLU A 127 27.04 20.38 -2.83
N GLN A 128 27.13 20.30 -1.49
CA GLN A 128 27.97 21.18 -0.66
C GLN A 128 29.50 21.02 -0.83
N HIS A 129 29.98 20.20 -1.76
CA HIS A 129 31.37 20.30 -2.27
C HIS A 129 31.57 21.45 -3.28
N ARG A 130 30.55 22.26 -3.57
CA ARG A 130 30.68 23.52 -4.31
C ARG A 130 30.01 24.65 -3.52
N ASN A 131 30.85 25.54 -2.98
CA ASN A 131 30.51 26.78 -2.25
C ASN A 131 29.21 27.47 -2.70
N VAL A 132 28.37 27.90 -1.74
CA VAL A 132 28.06 29.31 -1.39
C VAL A 132 27.06 29.32 -0.21
N LYS A 133 27.38 30.09 0.84
CA LYS A 133 26.46 30.43 1.94
C LYS A 133 25.40 31.41 1.42
N GLY A 134 24.15 30.94 1.29
CA GLY A 134 22.98 31.79 1.06
C GLY A 134 22.16 31.91 2.34
N TYR A 135 21.98 33.13 2.83
CA TYR A 135 21.03 33.50 3.87
C TYR A 135 19.60 33.28 3.34
N TYR A 136 18.86 32.32 3.89
CA TYR A 136 17.41 32.23 3.72
C TYR A 136 16.80 31.99 5.09
N GLN A 137 16.14 33.03 5.57
CA GLN A 137 15.46 33.15 6.83
C GLN A 137 13.96 33.09 6.50
N ASP A 138 13.23 32.17 7.14
CA ASP A 138 11.77 32.15 7.32
C ASP A 138 10.87 32.44 6.10
N ASP A 139 10.83 31.52 5.13
CA ASP A 139 9.76 31.44 4.10
C ASP A 139 8.64 30.46 4.49
N ASP A 140 8.54 30.04 5.76
CA ASP A 140 7.63 28.98 6.20
C ASP A 140 6.14 29.39 6.20
N ASP A 141 5.83 30.69 6.07
CA ASP A 141 4.46 31.24 6.07
C ASP A 141 3.99 31.76 4.70
N ASN A 142 4.78 31.59 3.63
CA ASN A 142 4.34 31.99 2.29
C ASN A 142 3.28 31.01 1.76
N ILE A 143 2.03 31.45 1.71
CA ILE A 143 0.92 30.69 1.15
C ILE A 143 1.15 30.50 -0.35
N VAL A 144 1.34 29.26 -0.77
CA VAL A 144 1.42 28.87 -2.18
C VAL A 144 0.02 28.53 -2.67
N PHE A 145 -0.47 29.24 -3.69
CA PHE A 145 -1.74 28.92 -4.34
C PHE A 145 -1.52 27.81 -5.38
N GLU A 146 -2.28 26.74 -5.27
CA GLU A 146 -2.35 25.63 -6.22
C GLU A 146 -3.80 25.33 -6.60
N ASP A 147 -4.00 24.67 -7.74
CA ASP A 147 -5.34 24.26 -8.17
C ASP A 147 -5.87 23.14 -7.27
N PHE A 148 -7.17 23.20 -6.94
CA PHE A 148 -7.85 22.14 -6.21
C PHE A 148 -8.05 20.88 -7.09
N ALA A 149 -8.07 21.04 -8.41
CA ALA A 149 -8.22 19.93 -9.32
C ALA A 149 -7.03 18.96 -9.23
N LYS A 150 -7.31 17.70 -8.86
CA LYS A 150 -6.29 16.65 -8.82
C LYS A 150 -5.67 16.42 -10.20
N MET A 151 -4.35 16.28 -10.21
CA MET A 151 -3.59 15.80 -11.37
C MET A 151 -4.14 14.43 -11.80
N ARG A 152 -4.52 14.35 -13.07
CA ARG A 152 -4.90 13.09 -13.69
C ARG A 152 -3.68 12.39 -14.25
N MET A 153 -3.68 11.07 -14.17
CA MET A 153 -2.63 10.29 -14.80
C MET A 153 -2.66 10.43 -16.33
N ASN A 154 -1.48 10.57 -16.93
CA ASN A 154 -1.32 10.47 -18.38
C ASN A 154 -1.34 8.98 -18.80
N ASN A 155 -2.38 8.56 -19.49
CA ASN A 155 -2.45 7.24 -20.13
C ASN A 155 -1.53 7.20 -21.36
N VAL A 156 -0.21 6.96 -21.18
CA VAL A 156 0.73 6.87 -22.31
C VAL A 156 1.01 5.42 -22.75
N ASN A 157 0.63 4.38 -21.99
CA ASN A 157 0.94 3.00 -22.36
C ASN A 157 -0.30 2.09 -22.36
N MET A 158 -1.31 2.46 -23.15
CA MET A 158 -2.36 1.53 -23.62
C MET A 158 -2.38 1.62 -25.15
N ALA A 159 -1.30 1.15 -25.77
CA ALA A 159 -1.24 0.84 -27.19
C ALA A 159 -0.60 -0.55 -27.30
N ASP A 160 -1.46 -1.51 -27.65
CA ASP A 160 -1.27 -2.90 -28.11
C ASP A 160 -0.35 -3.86 -27.32
#